data_AF-G1EN73-F1
#
_entry.id   AF-G1EN73-F1
#
_cell.length_a   1.000
_cell.length_b   1.000
_cell.length_c   1.000
_cell.angle_alpha   90.00
_cell.angle_beta   90.00
_cell.angle_gamma   90.00
#
_symmetry.space_group_name_H-M   'P 1'
#
loop_
_entity.id
_entity.type
_entity.pdbx_description
1 polymer ?
#
loop_
_entity_poly.entity_id
_entity_poly.type
_entity_poly.pdbx_seq_one_letter_code
_entity_poly.pdbx_strand_id
1 'polypeptide(L)'
;MWEFFFLAGIFIIFIPSFLSGMFSVSEKTGMNLEMYECGIEPIQDEKVPFYLHFFLIGVLFLLFDVELVVCIPMVWMVIYEKVWGMTWLVFFFILFVGLVMELVMGTFSWKE
;
A
#
# COMPACT_ATOMS: atom_id res chain seq x y z
N MET A 1 19.15 -21.39 7.37
CA MET A 1 19.55 -20.05 7.87
C MET A 1 18.37 -19.07 7.76
N TRP A 2 17.76 -18.90 6.59
CA TRP A 2 16.55 -18.07 6.39
C TRP A 2 15.37 -18.47 7.28
N GLU A 3 15.05 -19.76 7.39
CA GLU A 3 13.99 -20.29 8.27
C GLU A 3 14.13 -19.85 9.74
N PHE A 4 15.36 -19.75 10.25
CA PHE A 4 15.62 -19.31 11.62
C PHE A 4 15.31 -17.82 11.80
N PHE A 5 15.64 -16.98 10.81
CA PHE A 5 15.31 -15.55 10.83
C PHE A 5 13.78 -15.32 10.77
N PHE A 6 13.05 -16.13 10.00
CA PHE A 6 11.59 -16.07 9.94
C PHE A 6 10.94 -16.42 11.28
N LEU A 7 11.37 -17.54 11.88
CA LEU A 7 10.86 -17.95 13.19
C LEU A 7 11.19 -16.91 14.26
N ALA A 8 12.42 -16.40 14.30
CA ALA A 8 12.82 -15.36 15.24
C ALA A 8 11.97 -14.09 15.10
N GLY A 9 11.66 -13.65 13.87
CA GLY A 9 10.81 -12.50 13.60
C GLY A 9 9.39 -12.68 14.15
N ILE A 10 8.79 -13.86 13.97
CA ILE A 10 7.46 -14.17 14.51
C ILE A 10 7.46 -14.08 16.04
N PHE A 11 8.47 -14.65 16.71
CA PHE A 11 8.60 -14.59 18.16
C PHE A 11 8.78 -13.15 18.67
N ILE A 12 9.55 -12.32 17.97
CA ILE A 12 9.78 -10.91 18.34
C ILE A 12 8.48 -10.11 18.31
N ILE A 13 7.55 -10.42 17.40
CA ILE A 13 6.24 -9.74 17.34
C ILE A 13 5.28 -10.33 18.39
N PHE A 14 5.24 -11.65 18.51
CA PHE A 14 4.22 -12.32 19.32
C PHE A 14 4.46 -12.18 20.83
N ILE A 15 5.72 -12.27 21.28
CA ILE A 15 6.06 -12.24 22.72
C ILE A 15 5.65 -10.91 23.38
N PRO A 16 5.99 -9.72 22.83
CA PRO A 16 5.58 -8.44 23.43
C PRO A 16 4.07 -8.21 23.37
N SER A 17 3.38 -8.59 22.29
CA SER A 17 1.93 -8.46 22.20
C SER A 17 1.21 -9.32 23.23
N PHE A 18 1.70 -10.55 23.45
CA PHE A 18 1.15 -11.44 24.48
C PHE A 18 1.41 -10.92 25.90
N LEU A 19 2.64 -10.48 26.19
CA LEU A 19 2.99 -9.86 27.47
C LEU A 19 2.17 -8.60 27.73
N SER A 20 1.98 -7.75 26.71
CA SER A 20 1.14 -6.56 26.81
C SER A 20 -0.30 -6.93 27.18
N GLY A 21 -0.86 -7.98 26.56
CA GLY A 21 -2.19 -8.48 26.93
C GLY A 21 -2.31 -9.01 28.36
N MET A 22 -1.25 -9.62 28.89
CA MET A 22 -1.23 -10.15 30.27
C MET A 22 -1.01 -9.07 31.33
N PHE A 23 -0.14 -8.10 31.08
CA PHE A 23 0.26 -7.07 32.04
C PHE A 23 -0.53 -5.76 31.89
N SER A 24 -1.37 -5.62 30.87
CA SER A 24 -2.24 -4.45 30.71
C SER A 24 -3.29 -4.39 31.82
N VAL A 25 -3.30 -3.26 32.54
CA VAL A 25 -4.40 -2.90 33.43
C VAL A 25 -5.57 -2.46 32.55
N SER A 26 -6.48 -3.39 32.26
CA SER A 26 -7.62 -3.15 31.40
C SER A 26 -8.87 -2.87 32.23
N GLU A 27 -9.18 -1.59 32.45
CA GLU A 27 -10.48 -1.17 32.99
C GLU A 27 -11.51 -1.06 31.86
N LYS A 28 -12.12 -2.18 31.51
CA LYS A 28 -13.17 -2.23 30.48
C LYS A 28 -14.52 -1.78 31.07
N THR A 29 -14.69 -0.47 31.27
CA THR A 29 -16.00 0.13 31.50
C THR A 29 -16.67 0.42 30.16
N GLY A 30 -18.02 0.46 30.11
CA GLY A 30 -18.75 0.74 28.86
C GLY A 30 -18.30 2.02 28.16
N MET A 31 -18.01 3.08 28.94
CA MET A 31 -17.52 4.35 28.42
C MET A 31 -16.10 4.29 27.84
N ASN A 32 -15.21 3.42 28.36
CA ASN A 32 -13.86 3.24 27.83
C ASN A 32 -13.83 2.44 26.52
N LEU A 33 -14.97 1.83 26.14
CA LEU A 33 -15.13 1.06 24.89
C LEU A 33 -15.79 1.88 23.79
N GLU A 34 -16.30 3.07 24.10
CA GLU A 34 -16.91 3.99 23.15
C GLU A 34 -15.86 4.88 22.47
N MET A 35 -16.20 5.42 21.30
CA MET A 35 -15.31 6.34 20.58
C MET A 35 -15.04 7.58 21.44
N TYR A 36 -13.77 7.81 21.74
CA TYR A 36 -13.36 8.89 22.62
C TYR A 36 -13.83 10.24 22.05
N GLU A 37 -14.43 11.05 22.93
CA GLU A 37 -14.86 12.45 22.74
C GLU A 37 -16.05 12.75 21.82
N CYS A 38 -16.59 11.83 21.02
CA CYS A 38 -17.67 12.25 20.12
C CYS A 38 -19.02 12.41 20.81
N GLY A 39 -19.33 11.71 21.92
CA GLY A 39 -20.55 11.87 22.74
C GLY A 39 -21.90 11.78 21.98
N ILE A 40 -21.83 11.52 20.68
CA ILE A 40 -22.89 11.52 19.70
C ILE A 40 -22.83 10.13 19.09
N GLU A 41 -23.83 9.32 19.42
CA GLU A 41 -24.08 8.09 18.68
C GLU A 41 -24.28 8.47 17.20
N PRO A 42 -23.61 7.79 16.25
CA PRO A 42 -23.77 8.12 14.84
C PRO A 42 -25.23 7.92 14.41
N ILE A 43 -25.95 9.03 14.16
CA ILE A 43 -27.37 9.04 13.78
C ILE A 43 -27.56 8.81 12.26
N GLN A 44 -26.51 8.48 11.50
CA GLN A 44 -26.60 8.37 10.05
C GLN A 44 -25.98 7.07 9.52
N ASP A 45 -26.60 6.55 8.45
CA ASP A 45 -26.15 5.36 7.71
C ASP A 45 -24.65 5.45 7.39
N GLU A 46 -23.93 4.36 7.63
CA GLU A 46 -22.48 4.16 7.41
C GLU A 46 -22.03 4.36 5.94
N LYS A 47 -22.95 4.77 5.05
CA LYS A 47 -22.68 5.11 3.66
C LYS A 47 -22.14 6.53 3.56
N VAL A 48 -20.95 6.73 4.09
CA VAL A 48 -20.16 7.93 3.85
C VAL A 48 -19.85 7.98 2.35
N PRO A 49 -20.06 9.12 1.66
CA PRO A 49 -19.69 9.24 0.25
C PRO A 49 -18.20 8.94 0.11
N PHE A 50 -17.90 7.86 -0.60
CA PHE A 50 -16.54 7.42 -0.82
C PHE A 50 -15.86 8.35 -1.82
N TYR A 51 -14.76 8.97 -1.41
CA TYR A 51 -13.99 9.85 -2.27
C TYR A 51 -13.33 9.03 -3.38
N LEU A 52 -13.88 9.13 -4.59
CA LEU A 52 -13.40 8.43 -5.79
C LEU A 52 -11.90 8.64 -6.06
N HIS A 53 -11.34 9.75 -5.58
CA HIS A 53 -9.93 10.07 -5.69
C HIS A 53 -9.01 9.00 -5.08
N PHE A 54 -9.29 8.54 -3.86
CA PHE A 54 -8.46 7.52 -3.21
C PHE A 54 -8.53 6.16 -3.92
N PHE A 55 -9.66 5.86 -4.55
CA PHE A 55 -9.78 4.66 -5.37
C PHE A 55 -9.01 4.74 -6.67
N LEU A 56 -9.02 5.90 -7.34
CA LEU A 56 -8.22 6.10 -8.55
C LEU A 56 -6.72 5.95 -8.26
N ILE A 57 -6.25 6.45 -7.11
CA ILE A 57 -4.86 6.24 -6.65
C ILE A 57 -4.58 4.75 -6.44
N GLY A 58 -5.52 3.99 -5.85
CA GLY A 58 -5.36 2.55 -5.65
C GLY A 58 -5.30 1.75 -6.96
N VAL A 59 -6.15 2.10 -7.93
CA VAL A 59 -6.15 1.48 -9.26
C VAL A 59 -4.86 1.82 -10.01
N LEU A 60 -4.39 3.07 -9.91
CA LEU A 60 -3.12 3.48 -10.49
C LEU A 60 -1.95 2.70 -9.89
N PHE A 61 -1.89 2.60 -8.56
CA PHE A 61 -0.83 1.86 -7.88
C PHE A 61 -0.76 0.41 -8.36
N LEU A 62 -1.92 -0.25 -8.52
CA LEU A 62 -2.00 -1.61 -9.05
C LEU A 62 -1.47 -1.69 -10.49
N LEU A 63 -1.83 -0.74 -11.35
CA LEU A 63 -1.38 -0.72 -12.73
C LEU A 63 0.15 -0.54 -12.82
N PHE A 64 0.72 0.39 -12.06
CA PHE A 64 2.16 0.62 -12.01
C PHE A 64 2.93 -0.57 -11.38
N ASP A 65 2.34 -1.26 -10.41
CA ASP A 65 2.93 -2.48 -9.82
C ASP A 65 3.04 -3.61 -10.86
N VAL A 66 2.01 -3.81 -11.69
CA VAL A 66 2.05 -4.79 -12.79
C VAL A 66 3.14 -4.45 -13.81
N GLU A 67 3.34 -3.17 -14.12
CA GLU A 67 4.41 -2.72 -15.02
C GLU A 67 5.80 -2.98 -14.43
N LEU A 68 5.99 -2.79 -13.12
CA LEU A 68 7.23 -3.11 -12.42
C LEU A 68 7.53 -4.61 -12.39
N VAL A 69 6.53 -5.45 -12.18
CA VAL A 69 6.68 -6.91 -12.24
C VAL A 69 7.23 -7.37 -13.60
N VAL A 70 6.82 -6.72 -14.70
CA VAL A 70 7.36 -6.99 -16.03
C VAL A 70 8.77 -6.41 -16.21
N CYS A 71 9.05 -5.25 -15.61
CA CYS A 71 10.35 -4.58 -15.72
C CYS A 71 11.50 -5.38 -15.08
N ILE A 72 11.29 -5.96 -13.90
CA ILE A 72 12.33 -6.68 -13.13
C ILE A 72 13.02 -7.82 -13.92
N PRO A 73 12.32 -8.82 -14.48
CA PRO A 73 12.95 -9.89 -15.24
C PRO A 73 13.59 -9.39 -16.54
N MET A 74 13.02 -8.34 -17.15
CA MET A 74 13.56 -7.74 -18.38
C MET A 74 14.90 -7.04 -18.15
N VAL A 75 15.13 -6.42 -16.99
CA VAL A 75 16.43 -5.84 -16.61
C VAL A 75 17.52 -6.92 -16.58
N TRP A 76 17.20 -8.11 -16.08
CA TRP A 76 18.14 -9.24 -16.07
C TRP A 76 18.48 -9.68 -17.50
N MET A 77 17.48 -9.77 -18.40
CA MET A 77 17.68 -10.20 -19.78
C MET A 77 18.61 -9.28 -20.60
N VAL A 78 18.51 -7.95 -20.43
CA VAL A 78 19.34 -6.98 -21.16
C VAL A 78 20.84 -7.15 -20.84
N ILE A 79 21.18 -7.62 -19.64
CA ILE A 79 22.57 -7.86 -19.23
C ILE A 79 23.18 -9.00 -20.06
N TYR A 80 22.40 -10.01 -20.42
CA TYR A 80 22.87 -11.20 -21.14
C TYR A 80 22.70 -11.10 -22.66
N GLU A 81 21.65 -10.44 -23.15
CA GLU A 81 21.39 -10.28 -24.58
C GLU A 81 21.15 -8.82 -24.99
N LYS A 82 22.09 -8.27 -25.78
CA LYS A 82 21.99 -6.90 -26.32
C LYS A 82 20.83 -6.68 -27.30
N VAL A 83 20.29 -7.75 -27.88
CA VAL A 83 19.20 -7.68 -28.88
C VAL A 83 17.91 -7.10 -28.26
N TRP A 84 17.72 -7.29 -26.96
CA TRP A 84 16.52 -6.84 -26.22
C TRP A 84 16.62 -5.39 -25.72
N GLY A 85 17.75 -4.70 -25.94
CA GLY A 85 17.94 -3.32 -25.51
C GLY A 85 17.00 -2.33 -26.21
N MET A 86 16.66 -2.57 -27.47
CA MET A 86 15.74 -1.68 -28.21
C MET A 86 14.29 -1.81 -27.74
N THR A 87 13.83 -3.03 -27.47
CA THR A 87 12.52 -3.27 -26.84
C THR A 87 12.42 -2.64 -25.46
N TRP A 88 13.52 -2.63 -24.69
CA TRP A 88 13.59 -2.01 -23.38
C TRP A 88 13.45 -0.48 -23.43
N LEU A 89 14.12 0.17 -24.37
CA LEU A 89 13.99 1.63 -24.58
C LEU A 89 12.57 2.02 -24.97
N VAL A 90 11.92 1.24 -25.85
CA VAL A 90 10.52 1.49 -26.24
C VAL A 90 9.59 1.28 -25.06
N PHE A 91 9.78 0.22 -24.28
CA PHE A 91 8.97 -0.05 -23.09
C PHE A 91 9.07 1.08 -22.06
N PHE A 92 10.28 1.53 -21.73
CA PHE A 92 10.50 2.65 -20.83
C PHE A 92 9.95 3.97 -21.34
N PHE A 93 10.01 4.21 -22.66
CA PHE A 93 9.40 5.38 -23.27
C PHE A 93 7.88 5.38 -23.08
N ILE A 94 7.22 4.23 -23.26
CA ILE A 94 5.77 4.09 -23.04
C ILE A 94 5.42 4.35 -21.57
N LEU A 95 6.17 3.78 -20.63
CA LEU A 95 5.98 4.03 -19.19
C LEU A 95 6.12 5.52 -18.84
N PHE A 96 7.16 6.17 -19.37
CA PHE A 96 7.42 7.59 -19.15
C PHE A 96 6.27 8.46 -19.68
N VAL A 97 5.78 8.16 -20.90
CA VAL A 97 4.64 8.88 -21.48
C VAL A 97 3.36 8.64 -20.66
N GLY A 98 3.11 7.41 -20.20
CA GLY A 98 1.98 7.07 -19.34
C GLY A 98 1.99 7.90 -18.04
N LEU A 99 3.14 7.98 -17.38
CA LEU A 99 3.33 8.78 -16.16
C LEU A 99 3.10 10.27 -16.41
N VAL A 100 3.65 10.83 -17.49
CA VAL A 100 3.47 12.25 -17.83
C VAL A 100 2.00 12.57 -18.12
N MET A 101 1.31 11.70 -18.87
CA MET A 101 -0.12 11.87 -19.16
C MET A 101 -0.94 11.94 -17.87
N GLU A 102 -0.65 11.08 -16.91
CA GLU A 102 -1.36 11.07 -15.64
C GLU A 102 -1.09 12.31 -14.77
N LEU A 103 0.16 12.78 -14.74
CA LEU A 103 0.51 14.02 -14.04
C LEU A 103 -0.24 15.22 -14.64
N VAL A 104 -0.36 15.29 -15.97
CA VAL A 104 -1.10 16.36 -16.67
C VAL A 104 -2.61 16.25 -16.43
N MET A 105 -3.16 15.04 -16.31
CA MET A 105 -4.58 14.82 -16.00
C MET A 105 -4.97 15.27 -14.58
N GLY A 106 -4.00 15.63 -13.73
CA GLY A 106 -4.28 16.19 -12.41
C GLY A 106 -4.84 15.16 -11.43
N THR A 107 -4.57 13.86 -11.64
CA THR A 107 -4.93 12.78 -10.71
C THR A 107 -4.34 13.01 -9.31
N PHE A 108 -3.28 13.82 -9.19
CA PHE A 108 -2.65 14.20 -7.92
C PHE A 108 -2.98 15.63 -7.46
N SER A 109 -3.87 16.35 -8.16
CA SER A 109 -4.27 17.70 -7.77
C SER A 109 -5.22 17.61 -6.58
N TRP A 110 -4.67 17.70 -5.38
CA TRP A 110 -5.43 17.94 -4.15
C TRP A 110 -6.13 19.28 -4.26
N LYS A 111 -7.44 19.28 -4.49
CA LYS A 111 -8.28 20.40 -4.09
C LYS A 111 -8.65 20.18 -2.64
N GLU A 112 -8.27 21.12 -1.79
CA GLU A 112 -8.85 21.29 -0.45
C GLU A 112 -10.38 21.33 -0.52
#